data_AF-A0A1Z3MM68-F1
#
_entry.id   AF-A0A1Z3MM68-F1
#
_cell.length_a   1.000
_cell.length_b   1.000
_cell.length_c   1.000
_cell.angle_alpha   90.00
_cell.angle_beta   90.00
_cell.angle_gamma   90.00
#
_symmetry.space_group_name_H-M   'P 1'
#
loop_
_entity.id
_entity.type
_entity.pdbx_description
1 polymer ?
#
loop_
_entity_poly.entity_id
_entity_poly.type
_entity_poly.pdbx_seq_one_letter_code
_entity_poly.pdbx_strand_id
1 'polypeptide(L)'
;MKKTDKYTLVVKAIDDAGNESSKSIRFAYYPKNLIVLDKLNTLAVNKPLNLSSGEPLAVLKASQLRRNDGSLAKGVQTALITVRGDSAFPISVIGNLVSPGETKEIQIDLGSVGNDVVVPIFPGVSGVVGASGFIVEFPQLK
;
A
#
# COMPACT_ATOMS: atom_id res chain seq x y z
N MET A 1 -0.52 -25.31 3.37
CA MET A 1 -1.90 -24.84 3.65
C MET A 1 -1.82 -23.46 4.27
N LYS A 2 -2.30 -22.41 3.58
CA LYS A 2 -2.29 -21.03 4.11
C LYS A 2 -3.27 -20.94 5.29
N LYS A 3 -2.79 -20.55 6.47
CA LYS A 3 -3.63 -20.12 7.60
C LYS A 3 -4.52 -18.99 7.10
N THR A 4 -5.82 -19.25 7.03
CA THR A 4 -6.81 -18.20 6.80
C THR A 4 -6.93 -17.45 8.12
N ASP A 5 -6.53 -16.19 8.16
CA ASP A 5 -6.64 -15.36 9.37
C ASP A 5 -8.12 -15.05 9.60
N LYS A 6 -8.74 -15.85 10.48
CA LYS A 6 -10.15 -15.76 10.86
C LYS A 6 -10.27 -14.77 12.01
N TYR A 7 -10.89 -13.62 11.75
CA TYR A 7 -11.19 -12.63 12.78
C TYR A 7 -12.42 -13.09 13.57
N THR A 8 -12.48 -12.69 14.84
CA THR A 8 -13.58 -13.00 15.74
C THR A 8 -14.17 -11.69 16.26
N LEU A 9 -15.44 -11.43 15.96
CA LEU A 9 -16.20 -10.34 16.58
C LEU A 9 -16.90 -10.90 17.80
N VAL A 10 -16.61 -10.32 18.98
CA VAL A 10 -17.27 -10.65 20.24
C VAL A 10 -18.15 -9.48 20.63
N VAL A 11 -19.45 -9.73 20.77
CA VAL A 11 -20.42 -8.75 21.27
C VAL A 11 -20.83 -9.16 22.67
N LYS A 12 -20.69 -8.24 23.62
CA LYS A 12 -21.17 -8.39 25.00
C LYS A 12 -22.31 -7.41 25.20
N ALA A 13 -23.47 -7.90 25.61
CA ALA A 13 -24.62 -7.08 25.97
C ALA A 13 -24.84 -7.20 27.49
N ILE A 14 -25.06 -6.07 28.14
CA ILE A 14 -25.37 -5.97 29.58
C ILE A 14 -26.66 -5.17 29.68
N ASP A 15 -27.66 -5.70 30.38
CA ASP A 15 -28.89 -4.96 30.64
C ASP A 15 -28.79 -4.09 31.92
N ASP A 16 -29.79 -3.25 32.16
CA ASP A 16 -29.82 -2.35 33.31
C ASP A 16 -29.86 -3.09 34.67
N ALA A 17 -30.24 -4.38 34.66
CA ALA A 17 -30.22 -5.25 35.83
C ALA A 17 -28.87 -5.96 36.04
N GLY A 18 -27.90 -5.72 35.16
CA GLY A 18 -26.55 -6.30 35.23
C GLY A 18 -26.45 -7.72 34.65
N ASN A 19 -27.48 -8.22 33.96
CA ASN A 19 -27.39 -9.51 33.28
C ASN A 19 -26.53 -9.38 32.02
N GLU A 20 -25.60 -10.30 31.85
CA GLU A 20 -24.68 -10.30 30.72
C GLU A 20 -24.98 -11.43 29.73
N SER A 21 -24.86 -11.14 28.44
CA SER A 21 -24.81 -12.17 27.40
C SER A 21 -23.68 -11.87 26.42
N SER A 22 -23.09 -12.90 25.84
CA SER A 22 -22.09 -12.75 24.78
C SER A 22 -22.40 -13.60 23.57
N LYS A 23 -22.11 -13.05 22.38
CA LYS A 23 -22.13 -13.79 21.11
C LYS A 23 -20.84 -13.55 20.36
N SER A 24 -20.39 -14.58 19.66
CA SER A 24 -19.19 -14.54 18.82
C SER A 24 -19.54 -14.97 17.41
N ILE A 25 -19.10 -14.18 16.41
CA ILE A 25 -19.11 -14.57 15.01
C ILE A 25 -17.68 -14.61 14.47
N ARG A 26 -17.38 -15.62 13.66
CA ARG A 26 -16.10 -15.72 12.94
C ARG A 26 -16.31 -15.28 11.51
N PHE A 27 -15.43 -14.42 11.02
CA PHE A 27 -15.44 -13.96 9.64
C PHE A 27 -14.02 -13.92 9.08
N ALA A 28 -13.89 -14.12 7.78
CA ALA A 28 -12.64 -13.82 7.09
C ALA A 28 -12.63 -12.32 6.78
N TYR A 29 -11.57 -11.63 7.14
CA TYR A 29 -11.31 -10.27 6.69
C TYR A 29 -9.97 -10.27 5.97
N TYR A 30 -10.00 -9.86 4.72
CA TYR A 30 -8.80 -9.63 3.94
C TYR A 30 -8.58 -8.11 4.00
N PRO A 31 -7.59 -7.61 4.78
CA PRO A 31 -7.28 -6.19 4.75
C PRO A 31 -7.06 -5.77 3.30
N LYS A 32 -7.78 -4.72 2.87
CA LYS A 32 -7.80 -4.26 1.48
C LYS A 32 -6.36 -3.98 1.04
N ASN A 33 -5.82 -4.82 0.15
CA ASN A 33 -4.69 -4.60 -0.77
C ASN A 33 -3.77 -3.42 -0.40
N LEU A 34 -3.22 -3.47 0.82
CA LEU A 34 -2.41 -2.43 1.41
C LEU A 34 -0.95 -2.80 1.18
N ILE A 35 -0.25 -2.02 0.38
CA ILE A 35 1.21 -2.14 0.25
C ILE A 35 1.80 -1.17 1.26
N VAL A 36 2.19 -1.70 2.42
CA VAL A 36 2.99 -0.95 3.40
C VAL A 36 4.45 -1.06 2.99
N LEU A 37 4.98 -0.02 2.36
CA LEU A 37 6.42 0.14 2.22
C LEU A 37 6.89 1.05 3.35
N ASP A 38 7.59 0.47 4.32
CA ASP A 38 7.84 1.10 5.61
C ASP A 38 8.62 2.43 5.45
N LYS A 39 9.70 2.47 4.67
CA LYS A 39 10.54 3.68 4.48
C LYS A 39 11.33 3.65 3.18
N LEU A 40 11.39 4.76 2.45
CA LEU A 40 12.38 4.96 1.37
C LEU A 40 13.65 5.57 1.95
N ASN A 41 14.70 4.75 2.09
CA ASN A 41 16.07 5.21 2.30
C ASN A 41 16.83 5.07 0.99
N THR A 42 17.22 6.18 0.39
CA THR A 42 17.86 6.22 -0.92
C THR A 42 18.81 7.40 -1.03
N LEU A 43 19.60 7.45 -2.09
CA LEU A 43 20.44 8.61 -2.39
C LEU A 43 19.56 9.84 -2.64
N ALA A 44 20.01 11.01 -2.19
CA ALA A 44 19.27 12.27 -2.25
C ALA A 44 19.25 12.87 -3.68
N VAL A 45 18.76 12.09 -4.65
CA VAL A 45 18.71 12.43 -6.07
C VAL A 45 17.27 12.36 -6.55
N ASN A 46 16.79 13.43 -7.17
CA ASN A 46 15.41 13.57 -7.64
C ASN A 46 15.10 12.96 -9.01
N LYS A 47 15.79 11.86 -9.35
CA LYS A 47 15.59 11.17 -10.62
C LYS A 47 15.71 9.66 -10.40
N PRO A 48 15.11 8.83 -11.25
CA PRO A 48 15.29 7.39 -11.13
C PRO A 48 16.76 7.07 -11.32
N LEU A 49 17.32 6.32 -10.37
CA LEU A 49 18.65 5.71 -10.50
C LEU A 49 18.45 4.27 -10.92
N ASN A 50 19.24 3.83 -11.88
CA ASN A 50 19.24 2.44 -12.33
C ASN A 50 20.54 1.76 -11.91
N LEU A 51 20.45 0.47 -11.63
CA LEU A 51 21.58 -0.43 -11.54
C LEU A 51 22.27 -0.52 -12.92
N SER A 52 23.50 -1.04 -12.96
CA SER A 52 24.20 -1.30 -14.22
C SER A 52 23.44 -2.28 -15.14
N SER A 53 22.56 -3.11 -14.58
CA SER A 53 21.64 -3.99 -15.31
C SER A 53 20.49 -3.24 -16.01
N GLY A 54 20.31 -1.95 -15.74
CA GLY A 54 19.20 -1.13 -16.24
C GLY A 54 17.95 -1.14 -15.36
N GLU A 55 17.89 -1.99 -14.34
CA GLU A 55 16.76 -2.04 -13.39
C GLU A 55 16.77 -0.84 -12.43
N PRO A 56 15.60 -0.29 -12.04
CA PRO A 56 15.57 0.82 -11.08
C PRO A 56 16.08 0.38 -9.70
N LEU A 57 16.87 1.24 -9.06
CA LEU A 57 17.50 1.02 -7.75
C LEU A 57 16.47 0.92 -6.63
N ALA A 58 15.45 1.78 -6.66
CA ALA A 58 14.38 1.84 -5.68
C ALA A 58 13.03 1.67 -6.37
N VAL A 59 12.28 0.66 -5.93
CA VAL A 59 11.04 0.24 -6.58
C VAL A 59 9.94 -0.04 -5.56
N LEU A 60 8.73 0.34 -5.90
CA LEU A 60 7.53 -0.20 -5.31
C LEU A 60 7.21 -1.53 -5.98
N LYS A 61 7.05 -2.58 -5.16
CA LYS A 61 6.62 -3.90 -5.62
C LYS A 61 5.19 -4.15 -5.16
N ALA A 62 4.28 -4.30 -6.13
CA ALA A 62 2.93 -4.76 -5.85
C ALA A 62 2.88 -6.28 -6.03
N SER A 63 2.74 -7.03 -4.94
CA SER A 63 2.47 -8.46 -5.00
C SER A 63 1.08 -8.74 -5.58
N GLN A 64 0.80 -9.98 -5.97
CA GLN A 64 -0.50 -10.44 -6.49
C GLN A 64 -1.71 -9.92 -5.69
N LEU A 65 -2.34 -8.85 -6.20
CA LEU A 65 -3.51 -8.23 -5.58
C LEU A 65 -4.78 -9.01 -5.93
N ARG A 66 -5.71 -9.11 -4.99
CA ARG A 66 -6.94 -9.91 -5.14
C ARG A 66 -8.19 -9.05 -5.04
N ARG A 67 -9.12 -9.29 -5.97
CA ARG A 67 -10.48 -8.76 -5.93
C ARG A 67 -11.30 -9.43 -4.82
N ASN A 68 -12.48 -8.88 -4.56
CA ASN A 68 -13.42 -9.41 -3.57
C ASN A 68 -13.90 -10.84 -3.88
N ASP A 69 -13.93 -11.23 -5.15
CA ASP A 69 -14.29 -12.58 -5.60
C ASP A 69 -13.14 -13.59 -5.52
N GLY A 70 -11.95 -13.15 -5.06
CA GLY A 70 -10.75 -13.97 -4.92
C GLY A 70 -9.89 -14.07 -6.19
N SER A 71 -10.35 -13.53 -7.32
CA SER A 71 -9.59 -13.48 -8.58
C SER A 71 -8.44 -12.48 -8.51
N LEU A 72 -7.42 -12.67 -9.35
CA LEU A 72 -6.27 -11.76 -9.43
C LEU A 72 -6.65 -10.48 -10.19
N ALA A 73 -6.37 -9.32 -9.58
CA ALA A 73 -6.49 -8.03 -10.25
C ALA A 73 -5.47 -7.92 -11.40
N LYS A 74 -5.88 -7.29 -12.50
CA LYS A 74 -5.14 -7.24 -13.76
C LYS A 74 -5.33 -5.90 -14.45
N GLY A 75 -4.41 -5.53 -15.33
CA GLY A 75 -4.46 -4.27 -16.08
C GLY A 75 -4.32 -3.05 -15.18
N VAL A 76 -4.72 -1.89 -15.70
CA VAL A 76 -4.60 -0.60 -15.01
C VAL A 76 -5.55 -0.53 -13.81
N GLN A 77 -4.97 -0.30 -12.64
CA GLN A 77 -5.66 -0.12 -11.38
C GLN A 77 -5.42 1.28 -10.83
N THR A 78 -6.46 1.83 -10.21
CA THR A 78 -6.37 3.08 -9.47
C THR A 78 -5.90 2.80 -8.05
N ALA A 79 -4.83 3.48 -7.64
CA ALA A 79 -4.32 3.45 -6.28
C ALA A 79 -4.25 4.88 -5.71
N LEU A 80 -4.32 4.98 -4.38
CA LEU A 80 -4.03 6.19 -3.65
C LEU A 80 -2.65 6.03 -3.02
N ILE A 81 -1.77 7.00 -3.26
CA ILE A 81 -0.49 7.11 -2.57
C ILE A 81 -0.55 8.28 -1.60
N THR A 82 -0.16 8.01 -0.36
CA THR A 82 -0.11 9.01 0.71
C THR A 82 1.29 9.06 1.29
N VAL A 83 1.88 10.24 1.38
CA VAL A 83 3.14 10.45 2.11
C VAL A 83 2.80 10.94 3.51
N ARG A 84 3.42 10.35 4.54
CA ARG A 84 3.22 10.79 5.92
C ARG A 84 3.60 12.25 6.10
N GLY A 85 2.88 12.97 6.96
CA GLY A 85 3.14 14.38 7.25
C GLY A 85 4.49 14.65 7.91
N ASP A 86 5.06 13.66 8.60
CA ASP A 86 6.37 13.74 9.26
C ASP A 86 7.55 13.30 8.38
N SER A 87 7.31 13.03 7.09
CA SER A 87 8.35 12.67 6.14
C SER A 87 9.28 13.85 5.83
N ALA A 88 10.58 13.59 5.74
CA ALA A 88 11.59 14.62 5.50
C ALA A 88 11.54 15.21 4.07
N PHE A 89 11.02 14.46 3.10
CA PHE A 89 10.98 14.85 1.70
C PHE A 89 9.77 14.26 0.95
N PRO A 90 9.30 14.93 -0.13
CA PRO A 90 8.33 14.38 -1.07
C PRO A 90 8.89 13.17 -1.83
N ILE A 91 8.01 12.33 -2.38
CA ILE A 91 8.40 11.24 -3.29
C ILE A 91 7.90 11.52 -4.71
N SER A 92 8.59 10.95 -5.69
CA SER A 92 8.20 10.93 -7.10
C SER A 92 7.91 9.49 -7.52
N VAL A 93 6.73 9.26 -8.09
CA VAL A 93 6.26 7.94 -8.53
C VAL A 93 5.30 8.10 -9.71
N ILE A 94 5.51 7.35 -10.80
CA ILE A 94 4.64 7.38 -12.00
C ILE A 94 4.39 8.84 -12.48
N GLY A 95 5.46 9.65 -12.51
CA GLY A 95 5.40 11.07 -12.90
C GLY A 95 4.70 12.00 -11.90
N ASN A 96 4.21 11.50 -10.77
CA ASN A 96 3.57 12.29 -9.73
C ASN A 96 4.54 12.62 -8.60
N LEU A 97 4.64 13.91 -8.28
CA LEU A 97 5.28 14.41 -7.06
C LEU A 97 4.25 14.43 -5.92
N VAL A 98 4.53 13.76 -4.80
CA VAL A 98 3.63 13.66 -3.63
C VAL A 98 4.35 14.20 -2.41
N SER A 99 3.80 15.24 -1.80
CA SER A 99 4.37 15.98 -0.68
C SER A 99 4.06 15.35 0.68
N PRO A 100 4.85 15.59 1.74
CA PRO A 100 4.48 15.17 3.09
C PRO A 100 3.08 15.64 3.49
N GLY A 101 2.23 14.71 3.93
CA GLY A 101 0.83 14.96 4.28
C GLY A 101 -0.14 14.96 3.09
N GLU A 102 0.37 14.78 1.87
CA GLU A 102 -0.44 14.76 0.64
C GLU A 102 -0.83 13.33 0.26
N THR A 103 -2.04 13.20 -0.28
CA THR A 103 -2.54 12.00 -0.93
C THR A 103 -2.81 12.30 -2.40
N LYS A 104 -2.33 11.45 -3.32
CA LYS A 104 -2.63 11.52 -4.76
C LYS A 104 -3.16 10.21 -5.30
N GLU A 105 -4.00 10.32 -6.31
CA GLU A 105 -4.40 9.19 -7.14
C GLU A 105 -3.29 8.88 -8.17
N ILE A 106 -2.94 7.61 -8.31
CA ILE A 106 -1.99 7.10 -9.31
C ILE A 106 -2.57 5.88 -10.02
N GLN A 107 -2.12 5.65 -11.25
CA GLN A 107 -2.52 4.49 -12.03
C GLN A 107 -1.36 3.50 -12.13
N ILE A 108 -1.59 2.25 -11.70
CA ILE A 108 -0.61 1.16 -11.73
C ILE A 108 -1.14 0.05 -12.63
N ASP A 109 -0.38 -0.30 -13.67
CA ASP A 109 -0.72 -1.45 -14.53
C ASP A 109 -0.19 -2.77 -13.93
N LEU A 110 -1.11 -3.63 -13.47
CA LEU A 110 -0.83 -4.97 -12.94
C LEU A 110 -0.53 -6.02 -14.01
N GLY A 111 -0.56 -5.64 -15.29
CA GLY A 111 -0.37 -6.53 -16.43
C GLY A 111 -1.47 -7.58 -16.57
N SER A 112 -1.27 -8.50 -17.50
CA SER A 112 -2.28 -9.49 -17.92
C SER A 112 -2.35 -10.74 -17.02
N VAL A 113 -1.33 -10.99 -16.20
CA VAL A 113 -1.22 -12.21 -15.37
C VAL A 113 -1.32 -11.90 -13.86
N GLY A 114 -1.43 -10.61 -13.47
CA GLY A 114 -1.40 -10.21 -12.07
C GLY A 114 -0.03 -10.48 -11.45
N ASN A 115 1.04 -10.20 -12.21
CA ASN A 115 2.42 -10.40 -11.79
C ASN A 115 2.86 -9.29 -10.86
N ASP A 116 4.03 -9.50 -10.24
CA ASP A 116 4.69 -8.46 -9.44
C ASP A 116 4.99 -7.24 -10.33
N VAL A 117 4.34 -6.11 -10.03
CA VAL A 117 4.64 -4.85 -10.72
C VAL A 117 5.77 -4.15 -10.02
N VAL A 118 6.74 -3.70 -10.82
CA VAL A 118 7.89 -2.93 -10.38
C VAL A 118 7.71 -1.49 -10.85
N VAL A 119 7.44 -0.57 -9.91
CA VAL A 119 7.29 0.85 -10.19
C VAL A 119 8.47 1.62 -9.61
N PRO A 120 9.25 2.39 -10.40
CA PRO A 120 10.31 3.23 -9.86
C PRO A 120 9.77 4.27 -8.87
N ILE A 121 10.45 4.42 -7.75
CA ILE A 121 10.14 5.44 -6.73
C ILE A 121 11.44 6.08 -6.24
N PHE A 122 11.45 7.40 -6.14
CA PHE A 122 12.65 8.18 -5.77
C PHE A 122 12.25 9.50 -5.09
N PRO A 123 13.18 10.21 -4.43
CA PRO A 123 12.90 11.50 -3.83
C PRO A 123 12.34 12.50 -4.86
N GLY A 124 11.40 13.33 -4.44
CA GLY A 124 10.88 14.41 -5.27
C GLY A 124 11.83 15.60 -5.39
N VAL A 125 12.79 15.70 -4.47
CA VAL A 125 13.79 16.78 -4.36
C VAL A 125 15.16 16.20 -4.06
N SER A 126 16.20 16.87 -4.55
CA SER A 126 17.60 16.46 -4.33
C SER A 126 18.17 17.12 -3.07
N GLY A 127 19.17 16.48 -2.47
CA GLY A 127 19.98 17.06 -1.40
C GLY A 127 19.37 17.07 0.00
N VAL A 128 18.18 16.48 0.20
CA VAL A 128 17.54 16.38 1.52
C VAL A 128 17.93 15.06 2.19
N VAL A 129 18.41 15.15 3.43
CA VAL A 129 18.72 14.00 4.28
C VAL A 129 17.51 13.64 5.14
N GLY A 130 17.21 12.35 5.26
CA GLY A 130 16.14 11.85 6.11
C GLY A 130 15.51 10.59 5.53
N ALA A 131 14.28 10.31 5.96
CA ALA A 131 13.46 9.24 5.40
C ALA A 131 12.08 9.81 5.03
N SER A 132 11.45 9.17 4.05
CA SER A 132 10.05 9.43 3.69
C SER A 132 9.26 8.14 3.81
N GLY A 133 8.24 8.16 4.67
CA GLY A 133 7.27 7.08 4.85
C GLY A 133 6.03 7.35 4.02
N PHE A 134 5.53 6.33 3.34
CA PHE A 134 4.37 6.45 2.47
C PHE A 134 3.57 5.14 2.44
N ILE A 135 2.33 5.24 2.02
CA ILE A 135 1.40 4.13 1.92
C ILE A 135 0.80 4.13 0.51
N VAL A 136 0.65 2.94 -0.08
CA VAL A 136 -0.13 2.76 -1.30
C VAL A 136 -1.31 1.84 -1.03
N GLU A 137 -2.49 2.35 -1.34
CA GLU A 137 -3.78 1.69 -1.13
C GLU A 137 -4.51 1.54 -2.46
N PHE A 138 -5.19 0.42 -2.64
CA PHE A 138 -6.10 0.20 -3.77
C PHE A 138 -7.54 0.18 -3.23
N PRO A 139 -8.29 1.30 -3.31
CA PRO A 139 -9.62 1.41 -2.70
C PRO A 139 -10.61 0.39 -3.24
N GLN A 140 -10.52 0.15 -4.56
CA GLN A 140 -11.23 -0.87 -5.31
C GLN A 140 -10.32 -1.44 -6.40
N LEU A 141 -10.32 -2.76 -6.54
CA LEU A 141 -9.64 -3.45 -7.64
C LEU A 141 -10.64 -3.88 -8.69
N LYS A 142 -10.35 -3.55 -9.95
CA LYS A 142 -11.13 -3.90 -11.14
C LYS A 142 -10.59 -5.14 -11.82
#